data_AF-A0A356BZ62-F1
#
_entry.id   AF-A0A356BZ62-F1
#
_cell.length_a   1.000
_cell.length_b   1.000
_cell.length_c   1.000
_cell.angle_alpha   90.00
_cell.angle_beta   90.00
_cell.angle_gamma   90.00
#
_symmetry.space_group_name_H-M   'P 1'
#
loop_
_entity.id
_entity.type
_entity.pdbx_description
1 polymer ?
#
loop_
_entity_poly.entity_id
_entity_poly.type
_entity_poly.pdbx_seq_one_letter_code
_entity_poly.pdbx_strand_id
1 'polypeptide(L)'
;MAYNYLERDAARMSQYLIYLAPVSAVVALLFVVYYWRTVMKYEEGTEEIIEIAEAIRIGARAYIRRQYRTVAVFFLVMFVVLYVFVYFDYLSVFVPWAFISGAGFSGLAGFVGMSMATHANSRTTN
;
A
#
# COMPACT_ATOMS: atom_id res chain seq x y z
N MET A 1 -17.68 41.28 -8.16
CA MET A 1 -17.86 41.05 -6.70
C MET A 1 -18.19 39.59 -6.40
N ALA A 2 -19.21 38.97 -7.02
CA ALA A 2 -19.55 37.54 -6.84
C ALA A 2 -18.42 36.55 -7.18
N TYR A 3 -17.60 36.84 -8.20
CA TYR A 3 -16.44 36.02 -8.59
C TYR A 3 -15.42 35.82 -7.47
N ASN A 4 -15.09 36.88 -6.73
CA ASN A 4 -14.12 36.84 -5.62
C ASN A 4 -14.63 36.04 -4.41
N TYR A 5 -15.96 35.91 -4.24
CA TYR A 5 -16.53 35.06 -3.18
C TYR A 5 -16.42 33.58 -3.54
N LEU A 6 -16.71 33.21 -4.79
CA LEU A 6 -16.56 31.83 -5.26
C LEU A 6 -15.10 31.36 -5.22
N GLU A 7 -14.14 32.20 -5.62
CA GLU A 7 -12.71 31.88 -5.50
C GLU A 7 -12.26 31.72 -4.04
N ARG A 8 -12.77 32.57 -3.15
CA ARG A 8 -12.44 32.51 -1.72
C ARG A 8 -13.03 31.28 -1.04
N ASP A 9 -14.26 30.91 -1.38
CA ASP A 9 -14.91 29.70 -0.85
C ASP A 9 -14.28 28.43 -1.43
N ALA A 10 -13.92 28.42 -2.71
CA ALA A 10 -13.15 27.35 -3.34
C ALA A 10 -11.75 27.21 -2.71
N ALA A 11 -11.07 28.33 -2.42
CA ALA A 11 -9.78 28.33 -1.73
C ALA A 11 -9.91 27.75 -0.32
N ARG A 12 -10.93 28.15 0.46
CA ARG A 12 -11.18 27.57 1.79
C ARG A 12 -11.50 26.08 1.71
N MET A 13 -12.31 25.65 0.75
CA MET A 13 -12.60 24.23 0.52
C MET A 13 -11.32 23.45 0.19
N SER A 14 -10.45 23.99 -0.67
CA SER A 14 -9.17 23.37 -1.02
C SER A 14 -8.24 23.20 0.19
N GLN A 15 -8.22 24.17 1.11
CA GLN A 15 -7.45 24.08 2.35
C GLN A 15 -7.91 22.91 3.21
N TYR A 16 -9.23 22.70 3.37
CA TYR A 16 -9.75 21.56 4.12
C TYR A 16 -9.39 20.21 3.46
N LEU A 17 -9.41 20.13 2.12
CA LEU A 17 -9.06 18.91 1.39
C LEU A 17 -7.58 18.53 1.56
N ILE A 18 -6.67 19.52 1.59
CA ILE A 18 -5.23 19.29 1.79
C ILE A 18 -4.94 18.64 3.15
N TYR A 19 -5.67 19.02 4.20
CA TYR A 19 -5.52 18.41 5.53
C TYR A 19 -6.23 17.06 5.66
N LEU A 20 -7.33 16.85 4.92
CA LEU A 20 -8.11 15.60 5.01
C LEU A 20 -7.33 14.39 4.50
N ALA A 21 -6.52 14.54 3.45
CA ALA A 21 -5.73 13.44 2.87
C ALA A 21 -4.70 12.80 3.84
N PRO A 22 -3.79 13.55 4.50
CA PRO A 22 -2.86 12.96 5.46
C PRO A 22 -3.58 12.44 6.72
N VAL A 23 -4.63 13.12 7.17
CA VAL A 23 -5.42 12.67 8.33
C VAL A 23 -6.08 11.33 8.05
N SER A 24 -6.71 11.17 6.88
CA SER A 24 -7.35 9.90 6.51
C SER A 24 -6.34 8.77 6.33
N ALA A 25 -5.15 9.06 5.79
CA ALA A 25 -4.05 8.09 5.70
C ALA A 25 -3.60 7.60 7.09
N VAL A 26 -3.43 8.51 8.06
CA VAL A 26 -3.08 8.15 9.45
C VAL A 26 -4.19 7.30 10.09
N VAL A 27 -5.45 7.72 9.95
CA VAL A 27 -6.59 6.96 10.48
C VAL A 27 -6.64 5.55 9.87
N ALA A 28 -6.45 5.41 8.55
CA ALA A 28 -6.41 4.11 7.89
C ALA A 28 -5.28 3.20 8.45
N LEU A 29 -4.08 3.74 8.66
CA LEU A 29 -2.98 2.98 9.28
C LEU A 29 -3.29 2.53 10.70
N LEU A 30 -3.96 3.37 11.50
CA LEU A 30 -4.44 2.99 12.83
C LEU A 30 -5.43 1.82 12.77
N PHE A 31 -6.36 1.85 11.81
CA PHE A 31 -7.28 0.73 11.57
C PHE A 31 -6.55 -0.55 11.18
N VAL A 32 -5.55 -0.47 10.29
CA VAL A 32 -4.72 -1.64 9.92
C VAL A 32 -4.10 -2.27 11.17
N VAL A 33 -3.48 -1.45 12.03
CA VAL A 33 -2.86 -1.95 13.28
C VAL A 33 -3.92 -2.51 14.24
N TYR A 34 -5.06 -1.85 14.36
CA TYR A 34 -6.16 -2.30 15.20
C TYR A 34 -6.69 -3.68 14.77
N TYR A 35 -6.99 -3.86 13.48
CA TYR A 35 -7.47 -5.13 12.95
C TYR A 35 -6.42 -6.23 13.04
N TRP A 36 -5.16 -5.91 12.72
CA TRP A 36 -4.05 -6.85 12.89
C TRP A 36 -4.00 -7.39 14.32
N ARG A 37 -3.95 -6.50 15.32
CA ARG A 37 -3.91 -6.90 16.73
C ARG A 37 -5.16 -7.65 17.15
N THR A 38 -6.32 -7.28 16.63
CA THR A 38 -7.59 -7.93 16.97
C THR A 38 -7.59 -9.37 16.48
N VAL A 39 -7.21 -9.62 15.23
CA VAL A 39 -7.13 -10.97 14.68
C VAL A 39 -6.06 -11.80 15.38
N MET A 40 -4.88 -11.23 15.64
CA MET A 40 -3.79 -11.99 16.28
C MET A 40 -4.10 -12.46 17.71
N LYS A 41 -5.15 -11.92 18.37
CA LYS A 41 -5.61 -12.39 19.69
C LYS A 41 -6.36 -13.72 19.64
N TYR A 42 -6.92 -14.10 18.49
CA TYR A 42 -7.60 -15.38 18.35
C TYR A 42 -6.60 -16.52 18.24
N GLU A 43 -6.94 -17.66 18.83
CA GLU A 43 -6.15 -18.89 18.78
C GLU A 43 -6.13 -19.44 17.35
N GLU A 44 -5.00 -20.06 16.96
CA GLU A 44 -4.80 -20.56 15.59
C GLU A 44 -5.45 -21.93 15.33
N GLY A 45 -6.05 -22.55 16.33
CA GLY A 45 -6.73 -23.84 16.24
C GLY A 45 -5.89 -25.02 16.71
N THR A 46 -6.24 -26.20 16.21
CA THR A 46 -5.56 -27.46 16.53
C THR A 46 -4.15 -27.52 15.93
N GLU A 47 -3.33 -28.45 16.42
CA GLU A 47 -1.96 -28.66 15.93
C GLU A 47 -1.90 -28.93 14.41
N GLU A 48 -2.85 -29.72 13.89
CA GLU A 48 -2.98 -29.99 12.45
C GLU A 48 -3.27 -28.71 11.64
N ILE A 49 -4.17 -27.85 12.12
CA ILE A 49 -4.48 -26.57 11.45
C ILE A 49 -3.26 -25.65 11.45
N ILE A 50 -2.51 -25.61 12.56
CA ILE A 50 -1.31 -24.79 12.70
C ILE A 50 -0.22 -25.26 11.73
N GLU A 51 -0.01 -26.57 11.60
CA GLU A 51 0.99 -27.14 10.66
C GLU A 51 0.68 -26.74 9.21
N ILE A 52 -0.57 -26.89 8.78
CA ILE A 52 -1.02 -26.50 7.44
C ILE A 52 -0.86 -24.99 7.24
N ALA A 53 -1.23 -24.19 8.23
CA ALA A 53 -1.12 -22.73 8.17
C ALA A 53 0.33 -22.26 8.00
N GLU A 54 1.28 -22.90 8.68
CA GLU A 54 2.70 -22.56 8.54
C GLU A 54 3.23 -22.93 7.16
N ALA A 55 2.84 -24.08 6.60
CA ALA A 55 3.18 -24.43 5.22
C ALA A 55 2.68 -23.38 4.20
N ILE A 56 1.46 -22.87 4.39
CA ILE A 56 0.89 -21.78 3.58
C ILE A 56 1.71 -20.49 3.74
N ARG A 57 2.07 -20.10 4.97
CA ARG A 57 2.86 -18.89 5.23
C ARG A 57 4.24 -18.97 4.59
N ILE A 58 4.91 -20.12 4.65
CA ILE A 58 6.19 -20.36 3.99
C ILE A 58 6.05 -20.20 2.47
N GLY A 59 5.04 -20.84 1.88
CA GLY A 59 4.76 -20.75 0.45
C GLY A 59 4.46 -19.32 -0.01
N ALA A 60 3.61 -18.61 0.74
CA ALA A 60 3.26 -17.22 0.47
C ALA A 60 4.48 -16.28 0.52
N ARG A 61 5.36 -16.43 1.53
CA ARG A 61 6.61 -15.66 1.62
C ARG A 61 7.54 -15.94 0.44
N ALA A 62 7.64 -17.20 0.02
CA ALA A 62 8.44 -17.58 -1.15
C ALA A 62 7.88 -16.97 -2.44
N TYR A 63 6.56 -17.03 -2.62
CA TYR A 63 5.85 -16.45 -3.75
C TYR A 63 6.05 -14.93 -3.84
N ILE A 64 5.77 -14.18 -2.76
CA ILE A 64 5.94 -12.72 -2.76
C ILE A 64 7.38 -12.34 -3.06
N ARG A 65 8.36 -13.04 -2.49
CA ARG A 65 9.78 -12.75 -2.75
C ARG A 65 10.12 -12.90 -4.23
N ARG A 66 9.59 -13.94 -4.88
CA ARG A 66 9.82 -14.17 -6.31
C ARG A 66 9.09 -13.13 -7.15
N GLN A 67 7.83 -12.85 -6.84
CA GLN A 67 7.01 -11.87 -7.53
C GLN A 67 7.63 -10.47 -7.45
N TYR A 68 8.03 -10.03 -6.26
CA TYR A 68 8.56 -8.68 -6.04
C TYR A 68 9.90 -8.50 -6.73
N ARG A 69 10.72 -9.56 -6.82
CA ARG A 69 11.96 -9.52 -7.60
C ARG A 69 11.69 -9.27 -9.08
N THR A 70 10.72 -9.97 -9.67
CA THR A 70 10.35 -9.77 -11.09
C THR A 70 9.75 -8.38 -11.31
N VAL A 71 8.84 -7.96 -10.43
CA VAL A 71 8.15 -6.68 -10.52
C VAL A 71 9.12 -5.50 -10.28
N ALA A 72 10.12 -5.64 -9.42
CA ALA A 72 11.16 -4.63 -9.23
C ALA A 72 11.95 -4.34 -10.51
N VAL A 73 12.24 -5.36 -11.32
CA VAL A 73 12.89 -5.17 -12.62
C VAL A 73 12.00 -4.34 -13.55
N PHE A 74 10.70 -4.62 -13.60
CA PHE A 74 9.75 -3.82 -14.36
C PHE A 74 9.73 -2.35 -13.91
N PHE A 75 9.65 -2.10 -12.59
CA PHE A 75 9.67 -0.74 -12.05
C PHE A 75 10.96 0.01 -12.39
N LEU A 76 12.11 -0.67 -12.34
CA LEU A 76 13.40 -0.07 -12.71
C LEU A 76 13.44 0.30 -14.20
N VAL A 77 13.01 -0.60 -15.08
CA VAL A 77 12.96 -0.33 -16.53
C VAL A 77 12.01 0.84 -16.82
N MET A 78 10.83 0.83 -16.21
CA MET A 78 9.84 1.89 -16.42
C MET A 78 10.34 3.24 -15.86
N PHE A 79 11.04 3.24 -14.73
CA PHE A 79 11.66 4.46 -14.20
C PHE A 79 12.65 5.06 -15.20
N VAL A 80 13.51 4.24 -15.82
CA VAL A 80 14.43 4.70 -16.86
C VAL A 80 13.68 5.26 -18.07
N VAL A 81 12.63 4.60 -18.54
CA VAL A 81 11.80 5.08 -19.65
C VAL A 81 11.17 6.44 -19.33
N LEU A 82 10.59 6.58 -18.13
CA LEU A 82 10.01 7.86 -17.68
C LEU A 82 11.08 8.94 -17.54
N TYR A 83 12.28 8.59 -17.09
CA TYR A 83 13.40 9.54 -16.98
C TYR A 83 13.89 10.00 -18.36
N VAL A 84 13.90 9.12 -19.36
CA VAL A 84 14.18 9.52 -20.75
C VAL A 84 13.14 10.51 -21.27
N PHE A 85 11.86 10.34 -20.91
CA PHE A 85 10.81 11.30 -21.28
C PHE A 85 10.97 12.66 -20.58
N VAL A 86 11.51 12.67 -19.35
CA VAL A 86 11.92 13.91 -18.68
C VAL A 86 13.05 14.59 -19.45
N TYR A 87 14.04 13.83 -19.94
CA TYR A 87 15.16 14.39 -20.71
C TYR A 87 14.72 15.07 -22.01
N PHE A 88 13.64 14.61 -22.64
CA PHE A 88 13.06 15.21 -23.83
C PHE A 88 11.96 16.27 -23.52
N ASP A 89 11.88 16.75 -22.28
CA ASP A 89 10.90 17.76 -21.83
C ASP A 89 9.42 17.36 -22.01
N TYR A 90 9.11 16.06 -22.16
CA TYR A 90 7.73 15.58 -22.21
C TYR A 90 7.09 15.41 -20.82
N LEU A 91 7.90 15.27 -19.78
CA LEU A 91 7.45 15.03 -18.41
C LEU A 91 8.23 15.89 -17.41
N SER A 92 7.57 16.21 -16.28
CA SER A 92 8.25 16.82 -15.14
C SER A 92 9.19 15.82 -14.46
N VAL A 93 10.32 16.32 -13.96
CA VAL A 93 11.30 15.54 -13.18
C VAL A 93 10.70 14.83 -11.96
N PHE A 94 9.56 15.30 -11.45
CA PHE A 94 8.87 14.67 -10.32
C PHE A 94 8.16 13.36 -10.67
N VAL A 95 7.83 13.12 -11.95
CA VAL A 95 7.00 11.97 -12.36
C VAL A 95 7.69 10.62 -12.10
N PRO A 96 8.96 10.38 -12.50
CA PRO A 96 9.63 9.12 -12.20
C PRO A 96 9.77 8.85 -10.69
N TRP A 97 9.99 9.89 -9.88
CA TRP A 97 10.09 9.77 -8.42
C TRP A 97 8.73 9.47 -7.77
N ALA A 98 7.67 10.15 -8.20
CA ALA A 98 6.30 9.85 -7.77
C ALA A 98 5.93 8.40 -8.10
N PHE A 99 6.30 7.91 -9.30
CA PHE A 99 6.08 6.53 -9.72
C PHE A 99 6.75 5.51 -8.81
N ILE A 100 8.04 5.67 -8.49
CA ILE A 100 8.75 4.74 -7.59
C ILE A 100 8.23 4.83 -6.15
N SER A 101 7.88 6.02 -5.67
CA SER A 101 7.30 6.16 -4.33
C SER A 101 5.95 5.44 -4.22
N GLY A 102 5.07 5.60 -5.22
CA GLY A 102 3.79 4.89 -5.30
C GLY A 102 3.95 3.38 -5.43
N ALA A 103 4.92 2.93 -6.25
CA ALA A 103 5.29 1.52 -6.36
C ALA A 103 5.73 0.93 -5.02
N GLY A 104 6.54 1.67 -4.27
CA GLY A 104 7.01 1.29 -2.94
C GLY A 104 5.84 1.13 -1.95
N PHE A 105 4.95 2.12 -1.85
CA PHE A 105 3.78 2.03 -0.98
C PHE A 105 2.81 0.91 -1.40
N SER A 106 2.63 0.68 -2.71
CA SER A 106 1.82 -0.42 -3.22
C SER A 106 2.40 -1.79 -2.84
N GLY A 107 3.73 -1.96 -2.98
CA GLY A 107 4.42 -3.17 -2.54
C GLY A 107 4.33 -3.37 -1.02
N LEU A 108 4.46 -2.31 -0.22
CA LEU A 108 4.26 -2.42 1.23
C LEU A 108 2.83 -2.86 1.58
N ALA A 109 1.81 -2.29 0.93
CA ALA A 109 0.43 -2.67 1.15
C ALA A 109 0.16 -4.14 0.78
N GLY A 110 0.70 -4.61 -0.36
CA GLY A 110 0.59 -6.00 -0.77
C GLY A 110 1.24 -6.98 0.21
N PHE A 111 2.44 -6.64 0.72
CA PHE A 111 3.15 -7.46 1.70
C PHE A 111 2.38 -7.57 3.03
N VAL A 112 1.90 -6.43 3.56
CA VAL A 112 1.11 -6.40 4.79
C VAL A 112 -0.19 -7.16 4.62
N GLY A 113 -0.90 -6.96 3.52
CA GLY A 113 -2.15 -7.64 3.21
C GLY A 113 -2.00 -9.17 3.13
N MET A 114 -1.00 -9.67 2.40
CA MET A 114 -0.75 -11.11 2.32
C MET A 114 -0.36 -11.72 3.67
N SER A 115 0.47 -11.02 4.45
CA SER A 115 0.84 -11.46 5.79
C SER A 115 -0.39 -11.57 6.69
N MET A 116 -1.26 -10.55 6.67
CA MET A 116 -2.50 -10.57 7.44
C MET A 116 -3.41 -11.73 7.02
N ALA A 117 -3.63 -11.93 5.71
CA ALA A 117 -4.48 -12.99 5.19
C ALA A 117 -3.98 -14.37 5.62
N THR A 118 -2.68 -14.63 5.47
CA THR A 118 -2.09 -15.94 5.84
C THR A 118 -2.09 -16.21 7.35
N HIS A 119 -2.08 -15.18 8.19
CA HIS A 119 -2.28 -15.32 9.63
C HIS A 119 -3.77 -15.44 10.03
N ALA A 120 -4.68 -14.82 9.30
CA ALA A 120 -6.12 -14.84 9.58
C ALA A 120 -6.80 -16.16 9.19
N ASN A 121 -6.29 -16.87 8.18
CA ASN A 121 -6.92 -18.09 7.67
C ASN A 121 -7.12 -19.16 8.75
N SER A 122 -6.06 -19.52 9.50
CA SER A 122 -6.17 -20.55 10.54
C SER A 122 -7.12 -20.15 11.67
N ARG A 123 -7.10 -18.87 12.06
CA ARG A 123 -7.94 -18.30 13.11
C ARG A 123 -9.43 -18.20 12.74
N THR A 124 -9.73 -18.11 11.44
CA THR A 124 -11.11 -18.16 10.95
C THR A 124 -11.64 -19.58 10.91
N THR A 125 -10.74 -20.56 10.70
CA THR A 125 -11.09 -21.98 10.61
C THR A 125 -11.22 -22.65 11.98
N ASN A 126 -10.47 -22.17 12.98
CA ASN A 126 -10.62 -22.58 14.39
C ASN A 126 -12.05 -22.36 14.90
#